data_AF-X1NVQ5-F1
#
_entry.id   AF-X1NVQ5-F1
#
_cell.length_a   1.000
_cell.length_b   1.000
_cell.length_c   1.000
_cell.angle_alpha   90.00
_cell.angle_beta   90.00
_cell.angle_gamma   90.00
#
_symmetry.space_group_name_H-M   'P 1'
#
loop_
_entity.id
_entity.type
_entity.pdbx_description
1 polymer ?
#
loop_
_entity_poly.entity_id
_entity_poly.type
_entity_poly.pdbx_seq_one_letter_code
_entity_poly.pdbx_strand_id
1 'polypeptide(L)'
;MKIKWLGHASFMITSEAGTKIITDPYVTTENLNYGEIEESADIVTVSHEHTDHSNVSAVRGSPEVVRGTAKVKGIEFKSIPTYHDDAKGKSRGSNTIICFEVDGVRVCHLGDLGHPLNDKQVAELGSVDILLIPVGGFYTIDAKVAG
;
A
#
# COMPACT_ATOMS: atom_id res chain seq x y z
N MET A 1 -5.13 1.30 -17.57
CA MET A 1 -5.17 0.91 -16.14
C MET A 1 -6.58 0.85 -15.54
N LYS A 2 -6.84 -0.12 -14.64
CA LYS A 2 -8.06 -0.19 -13.77
C LYS A 2 -7.67 -0.35 -12.31
N ILE A 3 -8.43 0.25 -11.39
CA ILE A 3 -8.25 0.09 -9.94
C ILE A 3 -9.57 -0.42 -9.33
N LYS A 4 -9.49 -1.47 -8.52
CA LYS A 4 -10.58 -2.02 -7.72
C LYS A 4 -10.18 -1.96 -6.24
N TRP A 5 -11.00 -1.33 -5.41
CA TRP A 5 -10.84 -1.42 -3.96
C TRP A 5 -11.38 -2.77 -3.46
N LEU A 6 -10.57 -3.48 -2.66
CA LEU A 6 -10.90 -4.79 -2.10
C LEU A 6 -11.32 -4.70 -0.63
N GLY A 7 -11.23 -3.53 -0.01
CA GLY A 7 -11.45 -3.32 1.42
C GLY A 7 -10.17 -2.93 2.14
N HIS A 8 -10.32 -2.27 3.29
CA HIS A 8 -9.20 -1.76 4.10
C HIS A 8 -8.16 -1.00 3.26
N ALA A 9 -6.88 -1.26 3.43
CA ALA A 9 -5.78 -0.73 2.61
C ALA A 9 -5.53 -1.54 1.31
N SER A 10 -6.40 -2.47 0.94
CA SER A 10 -6.17 -3.37 -0.20
C SER A 10 -6.84 -2.90 -1.48
N PHE A 11 -6.02 -2.75 -2.53
CA PHE A 11 -6.44 -2.36 -3.87
C PHE A 11 -5.84 -3.34 -4.88
N MET A 12 -6.64 -3.73 -5.88
CA MET A 12 -6.15 -4.41 -7.07
C MET A 12 -5.99 -3.41 -8.21
N ILE A 13 -4.76 -3.28 -8.71
CA ILE A 13 -4.42 -2.48 -9.88
C ILE A 13 -4.17 -3.44 -11.04
N THR A 14 -4.89 -3.26 -12.13
CA THR A 14 -4.74 -4.08 -13.35
C THR A 14 -4.25 -3.21 -14.50
N SER A 15 -3.10 -3.56 -15.07
CA SER A 15 -2.54 -2.91 -16.26
C SER A 15 -3.35 -3.26 -17.52
N GLU A 16 -3.17 -2.50 -18.59
CA GLU A 16 -3.77 -2.81 -19.90
C GLU A 16 -3.28 -4.13 -20.48
N ALA A 17 -2.02 -4.49 -20.19
CA ALA A 17 -1.44 -5.78 -20.54
C ALA A 17 -1.95 -6.95 -19.68
N GLY A 18 -2.76 -6.68 -18.65
CA GLY A 18 -3.39 -7.68 -17.79
C GLY A 18 -2.60 -8.06 -16.53
N THR A 19 -1.45 -7.44 -16.27
CA THR A 19 -0.69 -7.63 -15.02
C THR A 19 -1.49 -7.10 -13.83
N LYS A 20 -1.58 -7.88 -12.77
CA LYS A 20 -2.32 -7.54 -11.55
C LYS A 20 -1.41 -7.34 -10.35
N ILE A 21 -1.57 -6.20 -9.68
CA ILE A 21 -0.91 -5.86 -8.42
C ILE A 21 -1.98 -5.77 -7.33
N ILE A 22 -1.79 -6.46 -6.21
CA ILE A 22 -2.61 -6.26 -5.00
C ILE A 22 -1.77 -5.59 -3.93
N THR A 23 -2.26 -4.48 -3.37
CA THR A 23 -1.65 -3.85 -2.20
C THR A 23 -2.21 -4.46 -0.93
N ASP A 24 -1.37 -4.59 0.10
CA ASP A 24 -1.72 -4.88 1.50
C ASP A 24 -2.91 -5.83 1.70
N PRO A 25 -2.82 -7.11 1.25
CA PRO A 25 -3.88 -8.06 1.51
C PRO A 25 -4.05 -8.29 3.02
N TYR A 26 -5.29 -8.41 3.48
CA TYR A 26 -5.62 -8.45 4.91
C TYR A 26 -6.27 -9.79 5.31
N VAL A 27 -6.31 -10.07 6.61
CA VAL A 27 -7.11 -11.15 7.20
C VAL A 27 -8.44 -10.57 7.68
N THR A 28 -9.56 -11.18 7.31
CA THR A 28 -10.87 -10.82 7.87
C THR A 28 -10.93 -11.22 9.36
N THR A 29 -11.36 -10.29 10.21
CA THR A 29 -11.54 -10.50 11.66
C THR A 29 -12.86 -9.90 12.13
N GLU A 30 -13.22 -10.10 13.40
CA GLU A 30 -14.42 -9.46 13.98
C GLU A 30 -14.37 -7.91 13.87
N ASN A 31 -13.17 -7.32 13.92
CA ASN A 31 -12.96 -5.88 13.84
C ASN A 31 -12.62 -5.39 12.41
N LEU A 32 -12.39 -6.32 11.48
CA LEU A 32 -12.08 -6.04 10.08
C LEU A 32 -12.91 -6.95 9.18
N ASN A 33 -14.15 -6.53 8.92
CA ASN A 33 -15.21 -7.36 8.36
C ASN A 33 -15.46 -7.14 6.86
N TYR A 34 -14.42 -6.73 6.12
CA TYR A 34 -14.48 -6.76 4.65
C TYR A 34 -14.47 -8.21 4.14
N GLY A 35 -15.02 -8.41 2.94
CA GLY A 35 -15.06 -9.73 2.29
C GLY A 35 -13.66 -10.30 2.06
N GLU A 36 -13.52 -11.63 2.05
CA GLU A 36 -12.24 -12.27 1.78
C GLU A 36 -11.72 -11.90 0.38
N ILE A 37 -10.39 -11.75 0.26
CA ILE A 37 -9.74 -11.54 -1.03
C ILE A 37 -9.69 -12.89 -1.75
N GLU A 38 -10.45 -13.01 -2.84
CA GLU A 38 -10.50 -14.21 -3.70
C GLU A 38 -9.73 -14.03 -5.02
N GLU A 39 -9.23 -12.82 -5.25
CA GLU A 39 -8.52 -12.42 -6.45
C GLU A 39 -7.15 -13.11 -6.58
N SER A 40 -6.75 -13.31 -7.85
CA SER A 40 -5.36 -13.64 -8.17
C SER A 40 -4.57 -12.39 -8.53
N ALA A 41 -3.28 -12.39 -8.19
CA ALA A 41 -2.35 -11.34 -8.57
C ALA A 41 -1.03 -11.90 -9.10
N ASP A 42 -0.35 -11.09 -9.90
CA ASP A 42 1.03 -11.34 -10.32
C ASP A 42 2.03 -10.80 -9.31
N ILE A 43 1.66 -9.72 -8.61
CA ILE A 43 2.50 -8.98 -7.67
C ILE A 43 1.65 -8.64 -6.44
N VAL A 44 2.25 -8.76 -5.26
CA VAL A 44 1.68 -8.23 -4.02
C VAL A 44 2.64 -7.23 -3.41
N THR A 45 2.16 -6.04 -3.05
CA THR A 45 2.95 -5.10 -2.24
C THR A 45 2.52 -5.19 -0.78
N VAL A 46 3.48 -5.13 0.15
CA VAL A 46 3.23 -5.11 1.59
C VAL A 46 3.93 -3.90 2.18
N SER A 47 3.15 -2.94 2.70
CA SER A 47 3.67 -1.72 3.32
C SER A 47 4.37 -1.99 4.66
N HIS A 48 3.84 -2.92 5.45
CA HIS A 48 4.36 -3.37 6.74
C HIS A 48 3.75 -4.71 7.18
N GLU A 49 4.30 -5.31 8.23
CA GLU A 49 4.01 -6.71 8.60
C GLU A 49 2.83 -6.89 9.58
N HIS A 50 1.97 -5.88 9.78
CA HIS A 50 0.74 -6.10 10.54
C HIS A 50 -0.20 -7.06 9.80
N THR A 51 -1.00 -7.81 10.56
CA THR A 51 -1.83 -8.91 10.03
C THR A 51 -2.93 -8.44 9.08
N ASP A 52 -3.38 -7.19 9.24
CA ASP A 52 -4.33 -6.52 8.37
C ASP A 52 -3.68 -5.89 7.13
N HIS A 53 -2.39 -6.12 6.88
CA HIS A 53 -1.67 -5.61 5.70
C HIS A 53 -0.77 -6.66 5.00
N SER A 54 -0.51 -7.81 5.63
CA SER A 54 0.53 -8.76 5.17
C SER A 54 0.03 -10.17 4.84
N ASN A 55 -1.28 -10.37 4.65
CA ASN A 55 -1.88 -11.67 4.35
C ASN A 55 -1.68 -12.13 2.90
N VAL A 56 -0.42 -12.23 2.47
CA VAL A 56 -0.04 -12.66 1.12
C VAL A 56 -0.63 -14.03 0.77
N SER A 57 -0.76 -14.92 1.75
CA SER A 57 -1.30 -16.27 1.56
C SER A 57 -2.75 -16.32 1.07
N ALA A 58 -3.55 -15.27 1.29
CA ALA A 58 -4.90 -15.21 0.74
C ALA A 58 -4.93 -14.97 -0.77
N VAL A 59 -3.87 -14.36 -1.33
CA VAL A 59 -3.83 -13.98 -2.75
C VAL A 59 -3.50 -15.19 -3.62
N ARG A 60 -4.37 -15.47 -4.59
CA ARG A 60 -4.18 -16.59 -5.54
C ARG A 60 -3.12 -16.24 -6.60
N GLY A 61 -2.57 -17.26 -7.27
CA GLY A 61 -1.73 -17.07 -8.47
C GLY A 61 -0.21 -16.97 -8.24
N SER A 62 0.28 -17.28 -7.04
CA SER A 62 1.70 -17.27 -6.68
C SER A 62 2.41 -15.95 -7.00
N PRO A 63 1.95 -14.82 -6.40
CA PRO A 63 2.48 -13.50 -6.71
C PRO A 63 3.93 -13.33 -6.24
N GLU A 64 4.69 -12.50 -6.95
CA GLU A 64 5.96 -11.97 -6.44
C GLU A 64 5.68 -10.89 -5.39
N VAL A 65 6.33 -10.97 -4.22
CA VAL A 65 6.05 -10.08 -3.10
C VAL A 65 7.08 -8.95 -3.02
N VAL A 66 6.59 -7.71 -2.97
CA VAL A 66 7.38 -6.49 -2.88
C VAL A 66 7.19 -5.85 -1.51
N ARG A 67 8.28 -5.72 -0.76
CA ARG A 67 8.34 -5.08 0.58
C ARG A 67 9.21 -3.82 0.61
N GLY A 68 9.69 -3.38 -0.54
CA GLY A 68 10.70 -2.34 -0.64
C GLY A 68 10.95 -1.94 -2.09
N THR A 69 12.03 -1.20 -2.33
CA THR A 69 12.43 -0.82 -3.68
C THR A 69 12.83 -2.05 -4.48
N ALA A 70 12.16 -2.28 -5.60
CA ALA A 70 12.36 -3.46 -6.44
C ALA A 70 11.91 -3.19 -7.88
N LYS A 71 12.34 -4.05 -8.81
CA LYS A 71 11.80 -4.11 -10.16
C LYS A 71 11.25 -5.50 -10.40
N VAL A 72 9.94 -5.61 -10.62
CA VAL A 72 9.23 -6.88 -10.74
C VAL A 72 8.35 -6.83 -11.99
N LYS A 73 8.48 -7.84 -12.86
CA LYS A 73 7.71 -7.95 -14.13
C LYS A 73 7.73 -6.65 -14.97
N GLY A 74 8.86 -5.95 -14.98
CA GLY A 74 9.03 -4.70 -15.74
C GLY A 74 8.50 -3.43 -15.05
N ILE A 75 7.85 -3.55 -13.90
CA ILE A 75 7.33 -2.44 -13.11
C ILE A 75 8.34 -2.07 -12.03
N GLU A 76 8.63 -0.78 -11.89
CA GLU A 76 9.52 -0.24 -10.87
C GLU A 76 8.71 0.19 -9.65
N PHE A 77 9.09 -0.37 -8.51
CA PHE A 77 8.53 -0.05 -7.19
C PHE A 77 9.58 0.74 -6.41
N LYS A 78 9.20 1.92 -5.94
CA LYS A 78 10.02 2.76 -5.07
C LYS A 78 9.41 2.79 -3.68
N SER A 79 10.22 2.49 -2.68
CA SER A 79 9.80 2.53 -1.27
C SER A 79 10.32 3.79 -0.58
N ILE A 80 9.46 4.45 0.20
CA ILE A 80 9.83 5.59 1.05
C ILE A 80 9.55 5.20 2.52
N PRO A 81 10.59 5.06 3.36
CA PRO A 81 10.41 4.71 4.76
C PRO A 81 9.64 5.80 5.54
N THR A 82 8.66 5.36 6.32
CA THR A 82 7.82 6.17 7.20
C THR A 82 7.53 5.39 8.48
N TYR A 83 6.65 5.91 9.34
CA TYR A 83 6.24 5.24 10.55
C TYR A 83 4.72 5.22 10.67
N HIS A 84 4.23 4.21 11.38
CA HIS A 84 2.81 4.05 11.70
C HIS A 84 2.38 4.95 12.88
N ASP A 85 3.31 5.70 13.47
CA ASP A 85 3.05 6.66 14.53
C ASP A 85 3.91 7.92 14.37
N ASP A 86 3.60 8.94 15.15
CA ASP A 86 4.37 10.19 15.26
C ASP A 86 5.58 10.09 16.21
N ALA A 87 5.82 8.90 16.77
CA ALA A 87 6.88 8.60 17.73
C ALA A 87 8.04 7.81 17.10
N LYS A 88 8.18 7.83 15.77
CA LYS A 88 9.21 7.12 14.98
C LYS A 88 9.13 5.60 15.09
N GLY A 89 7.92 5.07 15.06
CA GLY A 89 7.61 3.64 15.10
C GLY A 89 7.69 3.01 16.48
N LYS A 90 7.80 3.81 17.55
CA LYS A 90 7.91 3.30 18.93
C LYS A 90 6.63 2.65 19.44
N SER A 91 5.48 3.08 18.93
CA SER A 91 4.16 2.64 19.41
C SER A 91 3.52 1.63 18.47
N ARG A 92 3.71 1.79 17.16
CA ARG A 92 3.04 1.01 16.11
C ARG A 92 3.99 0.48 15.04
N GLY A 93 5.29 0.74 15.14
CA GLY A 93 6.28 0.19 14.22
C GLY A 93 6.49 0.99 12.93
N SER A 94 7.23 0.38 12.02
CA SER A 94 7.58 0.95 10.71
C SER A 94 6.41 0.88 9.74
N ASN A 95 6.37 1.85 8.82
CA ASN A 95 5.48 1.84 7.66
C ASN A 95 6.29 2.17 6.40
N THR A 96 5.90 1.64 5.25
CA THR A 96 6.55 1.94 3.98
C THR A 96 5.54 2.43 2.97
N ILE A 97 5.75 3.65 2.46
CA ILE A 97 5.04 4.11 1.27
C ILE A 97 5.62 3.36 0.08
N ILE A 98 4.77 2.80 -0.78
CA ILE A 98 5.19 2.13 -2.01
C ILE A 98 4.56 2.85 -3.20
N CYS A 99 5.43 3.36 -4.08
CA CYS A 99 5.05 4.01 -5.32
C CYS A 99 5.46 3.19 -6.53
N PHE A 100 4.61 3.14 -7.54
CA PHE A 100 4.87 2.44 -8.80
C PHE A 100 4.11 3.08 -9.96
N GLU A 101 4.55 2.86 -11.18
CA GLU A 101 3.92 3.38 -12.40
C GLU A 101 3.34 2.23 -13.22
N VAL A 102 2.07 2.36 -13.61
CA VAL A 102 1.37 1.39 -14.46
C VAL A 102 0.65 2.16 -15.56
N ASP A 103 0.88 1.77 -16.81
CA ASP A 103 0.29 2.40 -18.00
C ASP A 103 0.49 3.93 -18.03
N GLY A 104 1.66 4.42 -17.58
CA GLY A 104 1.98 5.85 -17.51
C GLY A 104 1.30 6.62 -16.37
N VAL A 105 0.66 5.92 -15.43
CA VAL A 105 0.01 6.52 -14.25
C VAL A 105 0.79 6.13 -12.99
N ARG A 106 1.26 7.12 -12.25
CA ARG A 106 2.02 6.94 -11.02
C ARG A 106 1.10 6.86 -9.81
N VAL A 107 1.07 5.69 -9.19
CA VAL A 107 0.30 5.38 -7.98
C VAL A 107 1.24 5.35 -6.78
N CYS A 108 0.84 5.97 -5.67
CA CYS A 108 1.52 5.85 -4.39
C CYS A 108 0.54 5.39 -3.30
N HIS A 109 0.85 4.26 -2.68
CA HIS A 109 0.11 3.73 -1.53
C HIS A 109 0.88 4.07 -0.25
N LEU A 110 0.21 4.80 0.65
CA LEU A 110 0.88 5.34 1.84
C LEU A 110 0.95 4.36 3.02
N GLY A 111 0.44 3.14 2.87
CA GLY A 111 0.30 2.21 3.99
C GLY A 111 -0.51 2.82 5.13
N ASP A 112 -0.07 2.54 6.34
CA ASP A 112 -0.64 3.10 7.56
C ASP A 112 0.19 4.29 8.05
N LEU A 113 0.33 5.30 7.19
CA LEU A 113 1.05 6.53 7.54
C LEU A 113 0.49 7.13 8.84
N GLY A 114 1.35 7.32 9.85
CA GLY A 114 0.97 7.83 11.18
C GLY A 114 1.44 9.24 11.49
N HIS A 115 2.09 9.93 10.53
CA HIS A 115 2.64 11.26 10.73
C HIS A 115 2.66 12.07 9.42
N PRO A 116 2.71 13.42 9.46
CA PRO A 116 2.93 14.22 8.26
C PRO A 116 4.30 13.91 7.63
N LEU A 117 4.37 13.93 6.31
CA LEU A 117 5.63 13.75 5.59
C LEU A 117 6.55 14.97 5.79
N ASN A 118 7.85 14.71 5.97
CA ASN A 118 8.86 15.78 5.96
C ASN A 118 9.28 16.13 4.52
N ASP A 119 9.99 17.26 4.35
CA ASP A 119 10.42 17.76 3.04
C ASP A 119 11.21 16.73 2.21
N LYS A 120 12.02 15.89 2.87
CA LYS A 120 12.77 14.84 2.18
C LYS A 120 11.83 13.75 1.66
N GLN A 121 10.86 13.31 2.46
CA GLN A 121 9.84 12.33 2.05
C GLN A 121 8.95 12.89 0.95
N VAL A 122 8.57 14.17 1.01
CA VAL A 122 7.80 14.85 -0.05
C VAL A 122 8.60 14.92 -1.35
N ALA A 123 9.89 15.28 -1.27
CA ALA A 123 10.77 15.30 -2.44
C ALA A 123 10.98 13.90 -3.04
N GLU A 124 11.12 12.87 -2.20
CA GLU A 124 11.21 11.48 -2.66
C GLU A 124 9.89 10.97 -3.25
N LEU A 125 8.76 11.40 -2.71
CA LEU A 125 7.41 11.11 -3.21
C LEU A 125 7.22 11.71 -4.60
N GLY A 126 7.65 12.94 -4.84
CA GLY A 126 7.58 13.59 -6.16
C GLY A 126 6.15 13.72 -6.69
N SER A 127 5.99 13.78 -8.02
CA SER A 127 4.67 13.89 -8.65
C SER A 127 3.88 12.59 -8.56
N VAL A 128 2.63 12.64 -8.10
CA VAL A 128 1.75 11.48 -7.95
C VAL A 128 0.45 11.76 -8.68
N ASP A 129 0.00 10.81 -9.51
CA ASP A 129 -1.28 10.93 -10.21
C ASP A 129 -2.43 10.37 -9.36
N ILE A 130 -2.18 9.27 -8.64
CA ILE A 130 -3.14 8.64 -7.74
C ILE A 130 -2.48 8.37 -6.39
N LEU A 131 -3.01 8.99 -5.34
CA LEU A 131 -2.57 8.80 -3.97
C LEU A 131 -3.61 7.99 -3.19
N LEU A 132 -3.18 6.85 -2.62
CA LEU A 132 -3.98 6.03 -1.72
C LEU A 132 -3.54 6.34 -0.29
N ILE A 133 -4.34 7.15 0.41
CA ILE A 133 -4.01 7.78 1.69
C ILE A 133 -4.97 7.34 2.80
N PRO A 134 -4.48 6.91 3.98
CA PRO A 134 -5.34 6.63 5.12
C PRO A 134 -5.85 7.92 5.75
N VAL A 135 -7.05 7.87 6.34
CA VAL A 135 -7.71 9.03 7.00
C VAL A 135 -8.41 8.64 8.32
N GLY A 136 -7.97 7.54 8.95
CA GLY A 136 -8.67 6.92 10.08
C GLY A 136 -8.49 7.64 11.41
N GLY A 137 -7.43 8.45 11.58
CA GLY A 137 -7.19 9.34 12.73
C GLY A 137 -6.85 8.69 14.08
N PHE A 138 -7.07 7.39 14.27
CA PHE A 138 -6.70 6.69 15.51
C PHE A 138 -5.43 5.84 15.37
N TYR A 139 -5.39 5.01 14.32
CA TYR A 139 -4.24 4.16 13.99
C TYR A 139 -3.29 4.87 13.02
N THR A 140 -3.84 5.72 12.15
CA THR A 140 -3.17 6.44 11.09
C THR A 140 -3.42 7.94 11.22
N ILE A 141 -2.88 8.74 10.29
CA ILE A 141 -3.22 10.16 10.18
C ILE A 141 -4.74 10.39 10.03
N ASP A 142 -5.20 11.57 10.41
CA ASP A 142 -6.58 12.00 10.23
C ASP A 142 -6.77 12.75 8.88
N ALA A 143 -8.03 13.07 8.57
CA ALA A 143 -8.37 13.82 7.37
C ALA A 143 -7.77 15.23 7.32
N LYS A 144 -7.41 15.83 8.46
CA LYS A 144 -6.81 17.17 8.51
C LYS A 144 -5.33 17.13 8.15
N VAL A 145 -4.61 16.09 8.54
CA VAL A 145 -3.21 15.89 8.15
C VAL A 145 -3.12 15.42 6.69
N ALA A 146 -4.14 14.73 6.18
CA ALA A 146 -4.19 14.24 4.81
C ALA A 146 -4.51 15.31 3.74
N GLY A 147 -5.22 16.38 4.11
CA GLY A 147 -5.66 17.46 3.20
C GLY A 147 -4.82 18.73 3.30
#